data_AF-A0A967FIE9-F1
#
_entry.id   AF-A0A967FIE9-F1
#
_cell.length_a   1.000
_cell.length_b   1.000
_cell.length_c   1.000
_cell.angle_alpha   90.00
_cell.angle_beta   90.00
_cell.angle_gamma   90.00
#
_symmetry.space_group_name_H-M   'P 1'
#
loop_
_entity.id
_entity.type
_entity.pdbx_description
1 polymer ?
#
loop_
_entity_poly.entity_id
_entity_poly.type
_entity_poly.pdbx_seq_one_letter_code
_entity_poly.pdbx_strand_id
1 'polypeptide(L)'
;MCRYIITILICLIGVQLAAAKNPTAVELLNKYAETQNKLKSFILKAQTSRRGKSSTAARGKFSTDYSYEYELRSDGSRFRVRRNIWGRPNAILNLTKDEALYRSRLWDGETFFRYHRAANDKRAP
;
A
#
# COMPACT_ATOMS: atom_id res chain seq x y z
N MET A 1 -16.72 -56.49 -7.43
CA MET A 1 -17.00 -55.50 -8.50
C MET A 1 -17.55 -54.16 -8.00
N CYS A 2 -18.33 -54.09 -6.90
CA CYS A 2 -18.87 -52.82 -6.35
C CYS A 2 -17.83 -51.77 -5.87
N ARG A 3 -16.61 -52.15 -5.48
CA ARG A 3 -15.63 -51.19 -4.93
C ARG A 3 -15.04 -50.23 -5.96
N TYR A 4 -14.87 -50.66 -7.21
CA TYR A 4 -14.33 -49.82 -8.28
C TYR A 4 -15.34 -48.80 -8.81
N ILE A 5 -16.64 -49.13 -8.74
CA ILE A 5 -17.73 -48.24 -9.15
C ILE A 5 -17.80 -47.01 -8.24
N ILE A 6 -17.61 -47.20 -6.92
CA ILE A 6 -17.61 -46.10 -5.94
C ILE A 6 -16.44 -45.14 -6.18
N THR A 7 -15.23 -45.67 -6.45
CA THR A 7 -14.04 -44.84 -6.71
C THR A 7 -14.20 -44.03 -8.00
N ILE A 8 -14.77 -44.64 -9.06
CA ILE A 8 -15.05 -43.96 -10.33
C ILE A 8 -16.09 -42.84 -10.13
N LEU A 9 -17.13 -43.08 -9.33
CA LEU A 9 -18.14 -42.07 -9.02
C LEU A 9 -17.56 -40.87 -8.25
N ILE A 10 -16.69 -41.13 -7.27
CA ILE A 10 -16.01 -40.08 -6.48
C ILE A 10 -15.08 -39.25 -7.38
N CYS A 11 -14.33 -39.89 -8.29
CA CYS A 11 -13.49 -39.19 -9.24
C CYS A 11 -14.30 -38.34 -10.24
N LEU A 12 -15.46 -38.82 -10.70
CA LEU A 12 -16.35 -38.08 -11.61
C LEU A 12 -16.99 -36.85 -10.94
N ILE A 13 -17.38 -36.95 -9.67
CA ILE A 13 -17.88 -35.80 -8.89
C ILE A 13 -16.76 -34.78 -8.65
N GLY A 14 -15.54 -35.24 -8.33
CA GLY A 14 -14.37 -34.38 -8.14
C GLY A 14 -13.97 -33.60 -9.40
N VAL A 15 -14.07 -34.22 -10.58
CA VAL A 15 -13.74 -33.57 -11.87
C VAL A 15 -14.78 -32.51 -12.26
N GLN A 16 -16.06 -32.70 -11.94
CA GLN A 16 -17.09 -31.66 -12.15
C GLN A 16 -16.92 -30.46 -11.22
N LEU A 17 -16.44 -30.67 -9.99
CA LEU A 17 -16.11 -29.58 -9.05
C LEU A 17 -14.82 -28.82 -9.45
N ALA A 18 -13.91 -29.46 -10.18
CA ALA A 18 -12.65 -28.85 -10.63
C ALA A 18 -12.77 -28.10 -11.97
N ALA A 19 -13.89 -28.22 -12.69
CA ALA A 19 -14.22 -27.35 -13.81
C ALA A 19 -14.72 -25.99 -13.31
N ALA A 20 -13.91 -25.32 -12.49
CA ALA A 20 -14.16 -23.95 -12.07
C ALA A 20 -14.06 -23.07 -13.32
N LYS A 21 -15.22 -22.80 -13.93
CA LYS A 21 -15.38 -21.88 -15.05
C LYS A 21 -14.63 -20.60 -14.70
N ASN A 22 -13.72 -20.17 -15.57
CA ASN A 22 -13.00 -18.92 -15.36
C ASN A 22 -14.05 -17.83 -15.14
N PRO A 23 -14.00 -17.11 -14.01
CA PRO A 23 -15.01 -16.12 -13.71
C PRO A 23 -14.95 -15.05 -14.80
N THR A 24 -16.12 -14.68 -15.29
CA THR A 24 -16.27 -13.57 -16.21
C THR A 24 -15.81 -12.27 -15.52
N ALA A 25 -15.42 -11.28 -16.32
CA ALA A 25 -15.06 -9.96 -15.78
C ALA A 25 -16.18 -9.37 -14.91
N VAL A 26 -17.45 -9.62 -15.25
CA VAL A 26 -18.62 -9.17 -14.48
C VAL A 26 -18.68 -9.85 -13.12
N GLU A 27 -18.49 -11.18 -13.04
CA GLU A 27 -18.46 -11.91 -11.77
C GLU A 27 -17.32 -11.44 -10.87
N LEU A 28 -16.15 -11.12 -11.44
CA LEU A 28 -15.02 -10.55 -10.70
C LEU A 28 -15.36 -9.16 -10.13
N LEU A 29 -15.98 -8.29 -10.93
CA LEU A 29 -16.38 -6.95 -10.51
C LEU A 29 -17.49 -6.99 -9.45
N ASN A 30 -18.47 -7.89 -9.58
CA ASN A 30 -19.52 -8.08 -8.59
C ASN A 30 -18.95 -8.57 -7.25
N LYS A 31 -18.06 -9.58 -7.29
CA LYS A 31 -17.40 -10.09 -6.09
C LYS A 31 -16.51 -9.03 -5.43
N TYR A 32 -15.88 -8.17 -6.23
CA TYR A 32 -15.13 -7.02 -5.73
C TYR A 32 -16.06 -6.02 -5.02
N ALA A 33 -17.19 -5.65 -5.64
CA ALA A 33 -18.18 -4.74 -5.04
C ALA A 33 -18.77 -5.29 -3.72
N GLU A 34 -19.12 -6.58 -3.67
CA GLU A 34 -19.62 -7.26 -2.47
C GLU A 34 -18.60 -7.29 -1.32
N THR A 35 -17.31 -7.38 -1.65
CA THR A 35 -16.22 -7.41 -0.65
C THR A 35 -15.77 -6.01 -0.24
N GLN A 36 -16.01 -4.99 -1.08
CA GLN A 36 -15.61 -3.62 -0.78
C GLN A 36 -16.33 -3.05 0.45
N ASN A 37 -17.61 -3.37 0.66
CA ASN A 37 -18.36 -3.00 1.87
C ASN A 37 -17.85 -3.71 3.14
N LYS A 38 -17.10 -4.81 2.99
CA LYS A 38 -16.49 -5.56 4.10
C LYS A 38 -15.12 -5.00 4.49
N LEU A 39 -14.43 -4.30 3.58
CA LEU A 39 -13.16 -3.62 3.83
C LEU A 39 -13.37 -2.26 4.52
N LYS A 40 -14.11 -2.27 5.64
CA LYS A 40 -14.33 -1.07 6.44
C LYS A 40 -13.01 -0.51 6.97
N SER A 41 -12.06 -1.38 7.33
CA SER A 41 -10.72 -0.95 7.73
C SER A 41 -9.63 -1.69 6.97
N PHE A 42 -8.59 -0.97 6.59
CA PHE A 42 -7.43 -1.55 5.91
C PHE A 42 -6.15 -0.77 6.20
N ILE A 43 -5.02 -1.47 6.02
CA ILE A 43 -3.68 -0.89 6.08
C ILE A 43 -3.00 -1.18 4.75
N LEU A 44 -2.67 -0.13 4.00
CA LEU A 44 -1.85 -0.22 2.80
C LEU A 44 -0.43 0.21 3.15
N LYS A 45 0.53 -0.68 2.92
CA LYS A 45 1.96 -0.39 3.04
C LYS A 45 2.59 -0.47 1.65
N ALA A 46 3.44 0.48 1.33
CA ALA A 46 4.23 0.48 0.11
C ALA A 46 5.64 0.98 0.41
N GLN A 47 6.61 0.41 -0.29
CA GLN A 47 7.97 0.89 -0.30
C GLN A 47 8.39 1.06 -1.76
N THR A 48 9.01 2.19 -2.08
CA THR A 48 9.45 2.47 -3.44
C THR A 48 10.61 3.47 -3.43
N SER A 49 11.22 3.65 -4.58
CA SER A 49 12.35 4.55 -4.79
C SER A 49 12.09 5.45 -5.99
N ARG A 50 12.66 6.66 -5.96
CA ARG A 50 12.62 7.61 -7.06
C ARG A 50 14.02 8.06 -7.37
N ARG A 51 14.39 7.94 -8.65
CA ARG A 51 15.57 8.56 -9.24
C ARG A 51 15.15 9.50 -10.35
N GLY A 52 15.67 10.72 -10.37
CA GLY A 52 15.35 11.68 -11.44
C GLY A 52 15.93 13.06 -11.19
N LYS A 53 15.79 13.94 -12.19
CA LYS A 53 16.18 15.35 -12.06
C LYS A 53 14.98 16.17 -11.59
N SER A 54 15.20 17.07 -10.65
CA SER A 54 14.20 18.02 -10.16
C SER A 54 14.74 19.44 -10.34
N SER A 55 13.84 20.40 -10.59
CA SER A 55 14.17 21.81 -10.59
C SER A 55 13.24 22.53 -9.62
N THR A 56 13.79 23.54 -8.95
CA THR A 56 13.00 24.51 -8.19
C THR A 56 13.47 25.91 -8.59
N ALA A 57 12.54 26.87 -8.66
CA ALA A 57 12.82 28.23 -9.12
C ALA A 57 14.02 28.89 -8.41
N ALA A 58 14.26 28.54 -7.15
CA ALA A 58 15.32 29.11 -6.32
C ALA A 58 16.66 28.33 -6.31
N ARG A 59 16.72 27.08 -6.80
CA ARG A 59 17.93 26.22 -6.61
C ARG A 59 18.44 25.53 -7.88
N GLY A 60 17.93 25.91 -9.04
CA GLY A 60 18.34 25.31 -10.32
C GLY A 60 17.95 23.83 -10.43
N LYS A 61 18.62 23.10 -11.33
CA LYS A 61 18.42 21.66 -11.59
C LYS A 61 19.30 20.84 -10.65
N PHE A 62 18.72 19.87 -9.95
CA PHE A 62 19.46 18.93 -9.09
C PHE A 62 18.99 17.50 -9.33
N SER A 63 19.86 16.53 -9.04
CA SER A 63 19.49 15.11 -9.04
C SER A 63 18.82 14.74 -7.73
N THR A 64 17.80 13.90 -7.82
CA THR A 64 17.12 13.25 -6.70
C THR A 64 17.31 11.75 -6.82
N ASP A 65 17.67 11.12 -5.71
CA ASP A 65 17.75 9.66 -5.60
C ASP A 65 17.39 9.29 -4.17
N TYR A 66 16.12 8.95 -3.94
CA TYR A 66 15.60 8.71 -2.60
C TYR A 66 14.62 7.54 -2.58
N SER A 67 14.56 6.89 -1.43
CA SER A 67 13.59 5.86 -1.11
C SER A 67 12.53 6.41 -0.18
N TYR A 68 11.33 5.83 -0.23
CA TYR A 68 10.32 6.14 0.76
C TYR A 68 9.44 4.94 1.10
N GLU A 69 9.08 4.88 2.37
CA GLU A 69 8.01 4.04 2.89
C GLU A 69 6.74 4.88 2.99
N TYR A 70 5.63 4.26 2.65
CA TYR A 70 4.29 4.82 2.72
C TYR A 70 3.41 3.85 3.48
N GLU A 71 2.66 4.36 4.45
CA GLU A 71 1.55 3.63 5.04
C GLU A 71 0.29 4.50 5.07
N LEU A 72 -0.80 3.95 4.56
CA LEU A 72 -2.15 4.46 4.70
C LEU A 72 -2.93 3.50 5.58
N ARG A 73 -3.55 4.01 6.64
CA ARG A 73 -4.57 3.32 7.42
C ARG A 73 -5.90 4.02 7.21
N SER A 74 -6.96 3.27 7.00
CA SER A 74 -8.32 3.77 6.96
C SER A 74 -9.22 2.84 7.77
N ASP A 75 -10.23 3.39 8.44
CA ASP A 75 -11.36 2.65 9.03
C ASP A 75 -12.71 3.05 8.40
N GLY A 76 -12.65 3.72 7.25
CA GLY A 76 -13.82 4.12 6.46
C GLY A 76 -14.31 5.54 6.77
N SER A 77 -14.10 6.03 8.00
CA SER A 77 -14.43 7.41 8.39
C SER A 77 -13.20 8.25 8.69
N ARG A 78 -12.12 7.62 9.15
CA ARG A 78 -10.85 8.24 9.53
C ARG A 78 -9.74 7.66 8.68
N PHE A 79 -8.70 8.46 8.44
CA PHE A 79 -7.51 7.94 7.80
C PHE A 79 -6.22 8.58 8.31
N ARG A 80 -5.16 7.78 8.35
CA ARG A 80 -3.81 8.23 8.66
C ARG A 80 -2.88 7.85 7.52
N VAL A 81 -2.18 8.83 6.99
CA VAL A 81 -1.08 8.64 6.05
C VAL A 81 0.23 8.98 6.74
N ARG A 82 1.23 8.11 6.60
CA ARG A 82 2.59 8.38 7.06
C ARG A 82 3.60 8.02 5.98
N ARG A 83 4.64 8.84 5.89
CA ARG A 83 5.71 8.73 4.90
C ARG A 83 7.06 8.95 5.55
N ASN A 84 7.96 7.99 5.37
CA ASN A 84 9.37 8.10 5.72
C ASN A 84 10.16 8.26 4.43
N ILE A 85 11.03 9.27 4.32
CA ILE A 85 11.83 9.53 3.11
C ILE A 85 13.30 9.61 3.48
N TRP A 86 14.15 8.83 2.82
CA TRP A 86 15.61 8.83 3.02
C TRP A 86 16.37 8.73 1.68
N GLY A 87 17.68 8.95 1.70
CA GLY A 87 18.51 9.17 0.51
C GLY A 87 18.64 10.65 0.19
N ARG A 88 18.59 11.02 -1.08
CA ARG A 88 18.75 12.40 -1.59
C ARG A 88 17.43 12.98 -2.09
N PRO A 89 16.51 13.40 -1.19
CA PRO A 89 15.23 13.98 -1.59
C PRO A 89 15.37 15.40 -2.17
N ASN A 90 16.48 16.10 -1.88
CA ASN A 90 16.81 17.40 -2.47
C ASN A 90 18.33 17.60 -2.55
N ALA A 91 18.76 18.75 -3.10
CA ALA A 91 20.18 19.07 -3.32
C ALA A 91 21.04 19.15 -2.04
N ILE A 92 20.44 19.37 -0.87
CA ILE A 92 21.16 19.62 0.39
C ILE A 92 21.13 18.39 1.30
N LEU A 93 20.04 17.63 1.26
CA LEU A 93 19.85 16.49 2.17
C LEU A 93 20.37 15.20 1.53
N ASN A 94 21.19 14.47 2.28
CA ASN A 94 21.55 13.09 2.03
C ASN A 94 21.37 12.30 3.33
N LEU A 95 20.22 11.66 3.46
CA LEU A 95 19.73 11.10 4.71
C LEU A 95 19.93 9.59 4.74
N THR A 96 20.39 9.06 5.86
CA THR A 96 20.28 7.63 6.14
C THR A 96 18.82 7.24 6.45
N LYS A 97 18.54 5.94 6.53
CA LYS A 97 17.19 5.47 6.87
C LYS A 97 16.76 5.91 8.27
N ASP A 98 17.70 5.99 9.21
CA ASP A 98 17.44 6.39 10.60
C ASP A 98 17.19 7.90 10.73
N GLU A 99 17.73 8.68 9.79
CA GLU A 99 17.51 10.13 9.66
C GLU A 99 16.34 10.48 8.73
N ALA A 100 15.47 9.51 8.41
CA ALA A 100 14.41 9.70 7.45
C ALA A 100 13.49 10.87 7.82
N LEU A 101 13.17 11.69 6.82
CA LEU A 101 12.13 12.71 6.95
C LEU A 101 10.81 12.02 7.22
N TYR A 102 10.18 12.37 8.33
CA TYR A 102 8.87 11.88 8.69
C TYR A 102 7.81 12.91 8.32
N ARG A 103 6.78 12.48 7.62
CA ARG A 103 5.57 13.27 7.37
C ARG A 103 4.36 12.42 7.69
N SER A 104 3.40 12.98 8.41
CA SER A 104 2.10 12.35 8.58
C SER A 104 0.95 13.32 8.40
N ARG A 105 -0.16 12.79 7.91
CA ARG A 105 -1.45 13.45 7.83
C ARG A 105 -2.48 12.55 8.49
N LEU A 106 -3.34 13.12 9.31
CA LEU A 106 -4.43 12.42 9.97
C LEU A 106 -5.72 13.18 9.68
N TRP A 107 -6.73 12.46 9.24
CA TRP A 107 -8.12 12.86 9.28
C TRP A 107 -8.79 12.00 10.34
N ASP A 108 -9.34 12.63 11.38
CA ASP A 108 -9.99 11.92 12.49
C ASP A 108 -11.52 11.79 12.31
N GLY A 109 -12.05 12.22 11.18
CA GLY A 109 -13.49 12.27 10.89
C GLY A 109 -14.06 13.69 10.91
N GLU A 110 -13.34 14.65 11.49
CA GLU A 110 -13.80 16.03 11.68
C GLU A 110 -12.72 17.06 11.34
N THR A 111 -11.48 16.81 11.74
CA THR A 111 -10.35 17.73 11.64
C THR A 111 -9.14 17.08 10.96
N PHE A 112 -8.40 17.91 10.21
CA PHE A 112 -7.13 17.53 9.59
C PHE A 112 -5.93 17.95 10.42
N PHE A 113 -5.09 16.97 10.78
CA PHE A 113 -3.79 17.21 11.40
C PHE A 113 -2.65 16.94 10.43
N ARG A 114 -1.63 17.80 10.48
CA ARG A 114 -0.41 17.65 9.69
C ARG A 114 0.78 17.68 10.63
N TYR A 115 1.68 16.73 10.46
CA TYR A 115 2.91 16.66 11.24
C TYR A 115 4.09 16.40 10.31
N HIS A 116 5.17 17.13 10.57
CA HIS A 116 6.39 17.12 9.79
C HIS A 116 7.56 17.12 10.77
N ARG A 117 8.40 16.09 10.72
CA ARG A 117 9.67 16.05 11.45
C ARG A 117 10.81 16.29 10.47
N ALA A 118 11.64 17.28 10.76
CA ALA A 118 12.86 17.53 10.01
C ALA A 118 13.91 16.45 10.31
N ALA A 119 14.84 16.22 9.39
CA ALA A 119 15.83 15.14 9.48
C ALA A 119 16.83 15.28 10.65
N ASN A 120 16.86 16.44 11.34
CA ASN A 120 17.82 16.75 12.41
C ASN A 120 17.16 17.15 13.73
N ASP A 121 15.85 16.91 13.90
CA ASP A 121 15.20 17.22 15.16
C ASP A 121 15.53 16.15 16.22
N LYS A 122 16.57 16.42 17.01
CA LYS A 122 17.04 15.57 18.12
C LYS A 122 16.13 15.66 19.37
N ARG A 123 15.04 16.43 19.32
CA ARG A 123 14.06 16.50 20.41
C ARG A 123 13.13 15.26 20.34
N ALA A 124 13.69 14.17 20.89
CA ALA A 124 13.17 12.95 21.55
C ALA A 124 11.64 12.65 21.57
N PRO A 125 11.21 11.44 21.96
CA PRO A 125 11.86 10.12 22.06
C PRO A 125 11.46 9.14 20.93
#